data_AF-A0A7C5L8I9-F1
#
_entry.id   AF-A0A7C5L8I9-F1
#
_cell.length_a   1.000
_cell.length_b   1.000
_cell.length_c   1.000
_cell.angle_alpha   90.00
_cell.angle_beta   90.00
_cell.angle_gamma   90.00
#
_symmetry.space_group_name_H-M   'P 1'
#
loop_
_entity.id
_entity.type
_entity.pdbx_description
1 polymer ?
#
loop_
_entity_poly.entity_id
_entity_poly.type
_entity_poly.pdbx_seq_one_letter_code
_entity_poly.pdbx_strand_id
1 'polypeptide(L)' 'MKETRIVKYIKGLIRNHRYMTTEDIMLLLERYYGLPISVPSVYYKYRKIIKRCRQEVYRERRRRKKEG' A
#
# COMPACT_ATOMS: atom_id res chain seq x y z
N MET A 1 -11.49 -4.38 -0.70
CA MET A 1 -11.44 -3.04 -1.37
C MET A 1 -11.61 -3.27 -2.88
N LYS A 2 -12.22 -2.36 -3.65
CA LYS A 2 -12.21 -2.50 -5.12
C LYS A 2 -10.76 -2.52 -5.61
N GLU A 3 -10.40 -3.54 -6.38
CA GLU A 3 -9.02 -3.73 -6.83
C GLU A 3 -8.72 -2.75 -7.98
N THR A 4 -7.96 -1.70 -7.68
CA THR A 4 -7.52 -0.70 -8.67
C THR A 4 -6.05 -0.90 -9.04
N ARG A 5 -5.58 -0.27 -10.13
CA ARG A 5 -4.14 -0.30 -10.51
C ARG A 5 -3.25 0.19 -9.36
N ILE A 6 -3.67 1.25 -8.67
CA ILE A 6 -2.96 1.79 -7.50
C ILE A 6 -2.93 0.78 -6.35
N VAL A 7 -4.05 0.10 -6.06
CA VAL A 7 -4.10 -0.92 -5.00
C VAL A 7 -3.18 -2.11 -5.33
N LYS A 8 -3.20 -2.59 -6.57
CA LYS A 8 -2.29 -3.65 -7.02
C LYS A 8 -0.83 -3.24 -6.86
N TYR A 9 -0.50 -2.01 -7.24
CA TYR A 9 0.83 -1.43 -7.08
C TYR A 9 1.27 -1.39 -5.61
N ILE A 10 0.44 -0.81 -4.73
CA ILE A 10 0.72 -0.73 -3.28
C ILE A 10 0.90 -2.12 -2.66
N LYS A 11 0.06 -3.10 -3.02
CA LYS A 11 0.19 -4.48 -2.55
C LYS A 11 1.50 -5.13 -3.03
N GLY A 12 1.86 -4.94 -4.30
CA GLY A 12 3.13 -5.44 -4.86
C GLY A 12 4.34 -4.88 -4.12
N LEU A 13 4.32 -3.56 -3.91
CA LEU A 13 5.29 -2.83 -3.10
C LEU A 13 5.44 -3.46 -1.70
N ILE A 14 4.35 -3.62 -0.94
CA ILE A 14 4.38 -4.20 0.42
C ILE A 14 4.82 -5.67 0.42
N ARG A 15 4.47 -6.43 -0.62
CA ARG A 15 4.84 -7.84 -0.75
C ARG A 15 6.35 -7.99 -0.95
N ASN A 16 6.96 -7.15 -1.79
CA ASN A 16 8.36 -7.26 -2.18
C ASN A 16 9.32 -6.55 -1.21
N HIS A 17 8.90 -5.45 -0.58
CA HIS A 17 9.74 -4.68 0.34
C HIS A 17 9.18 -4.70 1.76
N ARG A 18 9.77 -5.53 2.62
CA ARG A 18 9.29 -5.79 3.99
C ARG A 18 9.26 -4.54 4.89
N TYR A 19 10.20 -3.61 4.70
CA TYR A 19 10.43 -2.47 5.60
C TYR A 19 9.99 -1.12 5.05
N MET A 20 9.39 -1.09 3.87
CA MET A 20 8.97 0.16 3.26
C MET A 20 7.92 0.84 4.13
N THR A 21 8.09 2.12 4.41
CA THR A 21 7.22 2.91 5.29
C THR A 21 5.98 3.40 4.55
N THR A 22 5.06 4.10 5.23
CA THR A 22 3.88 4.64 4.54
C THR A 22 4.30 5.81 3.66
N GLU A 23 5.22 6.61 4.19
CA GLU A 23 5.84 7.79 3.60
C GLU A 23 6.57 7.43 2.31
N ASP A 24 7.37 6.36 2.31
CA ASP A 24 8.04 5.86 1.10
C ASP A 24 7.03 5.49 0.00
N ILE A 25 5.97 4.77 0.37
CA ILE A 25 4.91 4.39 -0.57
C ILE A 25 4.20 5.63 -1.10
N MET A 26 3.98 6.65 -0.27
CA MET A 26 3.37 7.89 -0.71
C MET A 26 4.26 8.68 -1.68
N LEU A 27 5.57 8.77 -1.44
CA LEU A 27 6.52 9.39 -2.37
C LEU A 27 6.51 8.68 -3.73
N LEU A 28 6.43 7.35 -3.72
CA LEU A 28 6.30 6.57 -4.96
C LEU A 28 4.96 6.86 -5.65
N LEU A 29 3.86 6.95 -4.90
CA LEU A 29 2.55 7.28 -5.46
C LEU A 29 2.51 8.68 -6.08
N GLU A 30 3.18 9.66 -5.47
CA GLU A 30 3.36 11.00 -6.03
C GLU A 30 4.13 10.94 -7.35
N ARG A 31 5.31 10.28 -7.34
CA ARG A 31 6.18 10.20 -8.52
C ARG A 31 5.58 9.43 -9.69
N TYR A 32 4.90 8.31 -9.43
CA TYR A 32 4.41 7.41 -10.49
C TYR A 32 2.97 7.71 -10.94
N TYR A 33 2.13 8.25 -10.05
CA TYR A 33 0.72 8.52 -10.35
C TYR A 33 0.36 10.00 -10.34
N GLY A 34 1.32 10.91 -10.09
CA GLY A 34 1.08 12.35 -10.05
C GLY A 34 0.13 12.76 -8.92
N LEU A 35 0.06 11.97 -7.83
CA LEU A 35 -0.84 12.23 -6.73
C LEU A 35 -0.29 13.37 -5.87
N PRO A 36 -1.05 14.46 -5.62
CA PRO A 36 -0.57 15.58 -4.83
C PRO A 36 -0.62 15.21 -3.34
N ILE A 37 0.39 14.50 -2.85
CA ILE A 37 0.45 13.98 -1.48
C ILE A 37 0.56 15.12 -0.46
N SER A 38 1.06 16.29 -0.87
CA SER A 38 1.05 17.52 -0.07
C SER A 38 -0.35 17.99 0.32
N VAL A 39 -1.40 17.59 -0.42
CA VAL A 39 -2.79 17.92 -0.09
C VAL A 39 -3.28 17.00 1.03
N PRO A 40 -3.69 17.53 2.21
CA PRO A 40 -4.06 16.70 3.35
C PRO A 40 -5.15 15.66 3.07
N SER A 41 -6.17 16.03 2.29
CA SER A 41 -7.27 15.12 1.93
C SER A 41 -6.77 13.90 1.13
N VAL A 42 -5.83 14.12 0.22
CA VAL A 42 -5.20 13.08 -0.60
C VAL A 42 -4.28 12.22 0.28
N TYR A 43 -3.45 12.85 1.10
CA TYR A 43 -2.59 12.17 2.08
C TYR A 43 -3.38 11.19 2.95
N TYR A 44 -4.41 11.67 3.66
CA TYR A 44 -5.19 10.83 4.58
C TYR A 44 -5.99 9.75 3.84
N LYS A 45 -6.45 10.01 2.61
CA LYS A 45 -7.11 9.00 1.76
C LYS A 45 -6.15 7.84 1.47
N TYR A 46 -4.95 8.14 0.96
CA TYR A 46 -3.99 7.09 0.60
C TYR A 46 -3.36 6.44 1.82
N ARG A 47 -3.19 7.17 2.95
CA ARG A 47 -2.78 6.59 4.23
C ARG A 47 -3.70 5.46 4.67
N LYS A 48 -5.03 5.69 4.59
CA LYS A 48 -6.04 4.67 4.91
C LYS A 48 -5.96 3.48 3.94
N ILE A 49 -5.75 3.73 2.65
CA ILE A 49 -5.62 2.69 1.63
C ILE A 49 -4.38 1.82 1.89
N ILE A 50 -3.21 2.44 2.13
CA ILE A 50 -1.95 1.74 2.42
C ILE A 50 -2.09 0.87 3.66
N LYS A 51 -2.69 1.39 4.74
CA LYS A 51 -2.94 0.63 5.98
C LYS A 51 -3.78 -0.62 5.71
N ARG A 52 -4.85 -0.50 4.91
CA ARG A 52 -5.70 -1.65 4.53
C ARG A 52 -4.93 -2.66 3.68
N CYS A 53 -4.14 -2.19 2.70
CA CYS A 53 -3.31 -3.06 1.86
C CYS A 53 -2.28 -3.85 2.70
N ARG A 54 -1.63 -3.21 3.69
CA ARG A 54 -0.72 -3.91 4.62
C ARG A 54 -1.43 -5.02 5.38
N GLN A 55 -2.60 -4.73 5.92
CA GLN A 55 -3.37 -5.73 6.66
C GLN A 55 -3.75 -6.92 5.79
N GLU A 56 -4.18 -6.69 4.55
CA GLU A 56 -4.49 -7.74 3.58
C GLU A 56 -3.24 -8.59 3.28
N VAL A 57 -2.13 -7.98 2.89
CA VAL A 57 -0.87 -8.69 2.60
C VAL A 57 -0.35 -9.46 3.82
N TYR A 58 -0.45 -8.91 5.02
CA TYR A 58 0.00 -9.60 6.23
C TYR A 58 -0.91 -10.77 6.61
N ARG A 59 -2.22 -10.67 6.35
CA ARG A 59 -3.15 -11.80 6.50
C ARG A 59 -2.84 -12.90 5.50
N GLU A 60 -2.57 -12.56 4.24
CA GLU A 60 -2.12 -13.51 3.20
C GLU A 60 -0.84 -14.24 3.63
N ARG A 61 0.17 -13.51 4.12
CA ARG A 61 1.42 -14.11 4.64
C ARG A 61 1.17 -15.08 5.79
N ARG A 62 0.31 -14.71 6.75
CA ARG A 62 -0.03 -15.58 7.89
C ARG A 62 -0.75 -16.85 7.46
N ARG A 63 -1.66 -16.77 6.48
CA ARG A 63 -2.36 -17.95 5.93
C ARG A 63 -1.38 -18.91 5.27
N ARG A 64 -0.49 -18.40 4.40
CA ARG A 64 0.55 -19.21 3.76
C ARG A 64 1.47 -19.91 4.76
N LYS A 65 1.79 -19.27 5.88
CA LYS A 65 2.59 -19.88 6.97
C LYS A 65 1.84 -20.98 7.72
N LYS A 66 0.51 -20.98 7.71
CA LYS A 66 -0.30 -22.01 8.38
C LYS A 66 -0.52 -23.24 7.48
N GLU A 67 -0.39 -23.07 6.17
CA GLU A 67 -0.64 -24.10 5.15
C GLU A 67 0.62 -24.88 4.75
N GLY A 68 1.81 -24.45 5.18
CA GLY A 68 3.08 -25.17 5.02
C GLY A 68 3.69 -25.48 6.38
#